data_AF-A0A9P0HAS6-F1
#
_entry.id   AF-A0A9P0HAS6-F1
#
_cell.length_a   1.000
_cell.length_b   1.000
_cell.length_c   1.000
_cell.angle_alpha   90.00
_cell.angle_beta   90.00
_cell.angle_gamma   90.00
#
_symmetry.space_group_name_H-M   'P 1'
#
loop_
_entity.id
_entity.type
_entity.pdbx_description
1 polymer ?
#
loop_
_entity_poly.entity_id
_entity_poly.type
_entity_poly.pdbx_seq_one_letter_code
_entity_poly.pdbx_strand_id
1 'polypeptide(L)'
;MTTLDDKILGIKKDYYCSSSESEEENESESGSDIEKTPESCNPVEQHKEPVSKWEGSSKNTGPKGVIRDWQLYKQLETEKRLDLDLQKIELAKKLTLSNSQKPDEDEDKDLLELMGDDFLLQFQKQRMEAMLSRPIDRPSFGTVISLKNGNEFLDAIDNENKSVTIIIHIYEERNSGCKTMNKCIGSLSKQYPSVKFCKINVCSAGMSHRFKMDGVPALLVYKEGSVIGNFVRVTDELGDEFYDSDVENFLIEHGILNDPYCVPMIMQTEEENEGSDWSLE
;
A
#
# COMPACT_ATOMS: atom_id res chain seq x y z
N MET A 1 35.86 -10.30 -24.00
CA MET A 1 34.79 -10.73 -24.92
C MET A 1 34.30 -12.10 -24.48
N THR A 2 33.00 -12.28 -24.28
CA THR A 2 32.38 -13.56 -23.86
C THR A 2 32.34 -14.53 -25.04
N THR A 3 32.71 -15.79 -24.80
CA THR A 3 32.72 -16.82 -25.84
C THR A 3 31.31 -17.39 -26.07
N LEU A 4 31.08 -18.03 -27.22
CA LEU A 4 29.78 -18.63 -27.57
C LEU A 4 29.36 -19.71 -26.55
N ASP A 5 30.33 -20.43 -26.00
CA ASP A 5 30.12 -21.48 -25.01
C ASP A 5 29.59 -20.92 -23.66
N ASP A 6 30.02 -19.72 -23.26
CA ASP A 6 29.56 -19.06 -22.02
C ASP A 6 28.05 -18.73 -22.06
N LYS A 7 27.50 -18.45 -23.26
CA LYS A 7 26.07 -18.18 -23.44
C LYS A 7 25.22 -19.45 -23.43
N ILE A 8 25.80 -20.59 -23.81
CA ILE A 8 25.09 -21.87 -23.88
C ILE A 8 25.03 -22.53 -22.50
N LEU A 9 26.06 -22.35 -21.67
CA LEU A 9 26.18 -22.99 -20.35
C LEU A 9 25.53 -22.20 -19.20
N GLY A 10 24.98 -21.01 -19.46
CA GLY A 10 24.20 -20.25 -18.48
C GLY A 10 25.00 -19.77 -17.25
N ILE A 11 26.34 -19.80 -17.31
CA ILE A 11 27.20 -19.33 -16.24
C ILE A 11 27.17 -17.80 -16.25
N LYS A 12 26.29 -17.22 -15.43
CA LYS A 12 26.42 -15.81 -15.05
C LYS A 12 27.73 -15.68 -14.29
N LYS A 13 28.68 -14.93 -14.85
CA LYS A 13 29.84 -14.46 -14.08
C LYS A 13 29.30 -13.59 -12.96
N ASP A 14 29.40 -14.11 -11.74
CA ASP A 14 29.08 -13.40 -10.52
C ASP A 14 29.84 -12.08 -10.43
N TYR A 15 29.22 -11.16 -9.70
CA TYR A 15 29.69 -9.83 -9.32
C TYR A 15 31.02 -9.91 -8.57
N TYR A 16 32.12 -9.98 -9.31
CA TYR A 16 33.44 -9.82 -8.73
C TYR A 16 33.78 -8.33 -8.68
N CYS A 17 33.67 -7.76 -7.48
CA CYS A 17 34.12 -6.41 -7.16
C CYS A 17 35.66 -6.43 -7.15
N SER A 18 36.28 -6.02 -8.25
CA SER A 18 37.73 -5.84 -8.30
C SER A 18 38.09 -4.48 -7.73
N SER A 19 38.46 -4.46 -6.45
CA SER A 19 39.37 -3.45 -5.92
C SER A 19 40.75 -3.67 -6.53
N SER A 20 41.28 -2.68 -7.24
CA SER A 20 42.72 -2.56 -7.46
C SER A 20 43.13 -1.09 -7.47
N GLU A 21 43.73 -0.67 -6.35
CA GLU A 21 44.73 0.39 -6.31
C GLU A 21 45.98 -0.04 -7.12
N SER A 22 46.51 0.85 -7.95
CA SER A 22 47.96 1.06 -8.14
C SER A 22 48.23 2.19 -9.14
N GLU A 23 49.24 2.99 -8.81
CA GLU A 23 49.58 4.32 -9.32
C GLU A 23 50.38 4.37 -10.66
N GLU A 24 50.55 5.62 -11.12
CA GLU A 24 51.59 6.22 -11.99
C GLU A 24 51.39 6.34 -13.53
N GLU A 25 51.07 7.58 -13.93
CA GLU A 25 51.71 8.49 -14.91
C GLU A 25 52.09 8.01 -16.33
N ASN A 26 51.46 8.63 -17.35
CA ASN A 26 52.12 9.63 -18.22
C ASN A 26 51.19 10.29 -19.25
N GLU A 27 51.57 11.52 -19.61
CA GLU A 27 50.83 12.62 -20.24
C GLU A 27 50.59 12.50 -21.76
N SER A 28 49.53 13.15 -22.26
CA SER A 28 49.64 14.16 -23.33
C SER A 28 48.31 14.88 -23.62
N GLU A 29 48.46 16.18 -23.87
CA GLU A 29 47.50 17.28 -23.78
C GLU A 29 46.58 17.50 -24.99
N SER A 30 45.35 17.98 -24.72
CA SER A 30 44.63 19.07 -25.43
C SER A 30 43.22 19.14 -24.83
N GLY A 31 42.70 20.19 -24.22
CA GLY A 31 43.06 21.60 -24.23
C GLY A 31 41.79 22.41 -24.49
N SER A 32 41.02 22.74 -23.44
CA SER A 32 40.20 23.97 -23.34
C SER A 32 39.54 24.12 -21.95
N ASP A 33 40.18 24.95 -21.12
CA ASP A 33 39.70 25.77 -20.00
C ASP A 33 38.33 26.46 -20.23
N ILE A 34 37.49 26.95 -19.29
CA ILE A 34 37.37 27.17 -17.82
C ILE A 34 35.88 27.64 -17.66
N GLU A 35 35.03 27.30 -16.66
CA GLU A 35 34.91 27.94 -15.31
C GLU A 35 33.71 27.36 -14.47
N LYS A 36 33.97 26.96 -13.21
CA LYS A 36 33.23 27.05 -11.89
C LYS A 36 31.68 27.25 -11.87
N THR A 37 30.81 26.69 -11.00
CA THR A 37 30.79 25.98 -9.68
C THR A 37 29.31 25.47 -9.44
N PRO A 38 28.81 25.14 -8.22
CA PRO A 38 28.45 23.81 -7.72
C PRO A 38 26.92 23.55 -7.58
N GLU A 39 26.41 22.39 -7.97
CA GLU A 39 25.03 21.97 -7.63
C GLU A 39 25.07 20.56 -7.03
N SER A 40 25.04 20.48 -5.71
CA SER A 40 23.83 20.24 -4.91
C SER A 40 23.44 18.76 -4.88
N CYS A 41 23.64 18.15 -3.71
CA CYS A 41 23.13 16.83 -3.37
C CYS A 41 21.61 16.84 -3.53
N ASN A 42 21.08 16.13 -4.53
CA ASN A 42 19.65 15.85 -4.57
C ASN A 42 19.33 14.71 -3.60
N PRO A 43 18.28 14.84 -2.76
CA PRO A 43 17.89 13.81 -1.82
C PRO A 43 17.42 12.55 -2.55
N VAL A 44 17.67 11.41 -1.92
CA VAL A 44 17.19 10.08 -2.29
C VAL A 44 15.68 10.14 -2.60
N GLU A 45 15.32 10.06 -3.87
CA GLU A 45 13.94 9.83 -4.28
C GLU A 45 13.55 8.43 -3.81
N GLN A 46 12.65 8.38 -2.82
CA GLN A 46 11.95 7.16 -2.43
C GLN A 46 11.33 6.54 -3.70
N HIS A 47 11.84 5.37 -4.09
CA HIS A 47 11.31 4.58 -5.19
C HIS A 47 9.83 4.26 -4.93
N LYS A 48 8.93 5.10 -5.45
CA LYS A 48 7.50 4.77 -5.53
C LYS A 48 7.36 3.69 -6.60
N GLU A 49 7.11 2.45 -6.17
CA GLU A 49 6.85 1.36 -7.11
C GLU A 49 5.65 1.74 -8.00
N PRO A 50 5.80 1.73 -9.34
CA PRO A 50 4.69 2.04 -10.23
C PRO A 50 3.58 1.01 -10.10
N VAL A 51 2.34 1.46 -10.31
CA VAL A 51 1.12 0.64 -10.30
C VAL A 51 1.34 -0.58 -11.19
N SER A 52 1.51 -1.76 -10.57
CA SER A 52 1.86 -2.97 -11.29
C SER A 52 0.68 -3.42 -12.14
N LYS A 53 0.71 -3.08 -13.43
CA LYS A 53 -0.14 -3.69 -14.44
C LYS A 53 0.16 -5.19 -14.43
N TRP A 54 -0.85 -6.02 -14.17
CA TRP A 54 -0.69 -7.47 -14.04
C TRP A 54 -0.19 -8.07 -15.37
N GLU A 55 1.10 -8.40 -15.45
CA GLU A 55 1.77 -8.96 -16.64
C GLU A 55 1.65 -10.50 -16.75
N GLY A 56 0.72 -11.13 -16.03
CA GLY A 56 0.47 -12.57 -16.14
C GLY A 56 1.46 -13.48 -15.40
N SER A 57 2.43 -12.93 -14.66
CA SER A 57 3.27 -13.68 -13.71
C SER A 57 3.08 -13.11 -12.31
N SER A 58 2.38 -13.84 -11.44
CA SER A 58 2.19 -13.43 -10.05
C SER A 58 3.52 -13.54 -9.30
N LYS A 59 4.16 -12.41 -9.04
CA LYS A 59 5.44 -12.34 -8.29
C LYS A 59 5.22 -12.05 -6.79
N ASN A 60 3.98 -11.86 -6.36
CA ASN A 60 3.63 -11.33 -5.04
C ASN A 60 2.98 -12.38 -4.12
N THR A 61 2.69 -13.58 -4.62
CA THR A 61 1.98 -14.64 -3.85
C THR A 61 2.63 -16.02 -4.05
N GLY A 62 2.43 -16.92 -3.08
CA GLY A 62 2.92 -18.31 -3.11
C GLY A 62 4.45 -18.42 -3.04
N PRO A 63 5.04 -19.54 -3.51
CA PRO A 63 6.49 -19.76 -3.45
C PRO A 63 7.32 -18.67 -4.13
N LYS A 64 6.79 -18.06 -5.20
CA LYS A 64 7.46 -16.96 -5.92
C LYS A 64 7.49 -15.66 -5.10
N GLY A 65 6.40 -15.37 -4.39
CA GLY A 65 6.36 -14.24 -3.45
C GLY A 65 7.39 -14.41 -2.34
N VAL A 66 7.42 -15.59 -1.70
CA VAL A 66 8.39 -15.89 -0.62
C VAL A 66 9.84 -15.71 -1.10
N ILE A 67 10.18 -16.21 -2.30
CA ILE A 67 11.53 -16.05 -2.84
C ILE A 67 11.87 -14.57 -3.10
N ARG A 68 10.94 -13.80 -3.66
CA ARG A 68 11.14 -12.36 -3.89
C ARG A 68 11.33 -11.60 -2.57
N ASP A 69 10.52 -11.92 -1.57
CA ASP A 69 10.57 -11.29 -0.26
C ASP A 69 11.90 -11.59 0.42
N TRP A 70 12.38 -12.83 0.32
CA TRP A 70 13.70 -13.21 0.80
C TRP A 70 14.84 -12.49 0.06
N GLN A 71 14.76 -12.34 -1.27
CA GLN A 71 15.76 -11.60 -2.05
C GLN A 71 15.84 -10.14 -1.62
N LEU A 72 14.68 -9.49 -1.42
CA LEU A 72 14.61 -8.11 -0.96
C LEU A 72 15.15 -7.97 0.48
N TYR A 73 14.79 -8.91 1.37
CA TYR A 73 15.32 -8.96 2.73
C TYR A 73 16.84 -9.06 2.74
N LYS A 74 17.43 -9.96 1.94
CA LYS A 74 18.88 -10.11 1.83
C LYS A 74 19.57 -8.87 1.27
N GLN A 75 18.97 -8.20 0.30
CA GLN A 75 19.52 -6.95 -0.21
C GLN A 75 19.56 -5.87 0.87
N LEU A 76 18.45 -5.67 1.59
CA LEU A 76 18.38 -4.69 2.69
C LEU A 76 19.34 -5.04 3.84
N GLU A 77 19.49 -6.33 4.15
CA GLU A 77 20.45 -6.80 5.17
C GLU A 77 21.88 -6.41 4.78
N THR A 78 22.25 -6.62 3.51
CA THR A 78 23.59 -6.26 3.02
C THR A 78 23.83 -4.76 3.00
N GLU A 79 22.82 -3.96 2.58
CA GLU A 79 22.91 -2.50 2.58
C GLU A 79 23.07 -1.95 4.01
N LYS A 80 22.24 -2.41 4.95
CA LYS A 80 22.38 -2.01 6.36
C LYS A 80 23.74 -2.37 6.95
N ARG A 81 24.29 -3.55 6.63
CA ARG A 81 25.60 -3.94 7.12
C ARG A 81 26.71 -3.02 6.60
N LEU A 82 26.65 -2.63 5.32
CA LEU A 82 27.60 -1.68 4.74
C LEU A 82 27.47 -0.29 5.38
N ASP A 83 26.24 0.16 5.67
CA ASP A 83 26.00 1.42 6.34
C ASP A 83 26.57 1.44 7.77
N LEU A 84 26.38 0.34 8.52
CA LEU A 84 26.96 0.19 9.86
C LEU A 84 28.49 0.19 9.82
N ASP A 85 29.09 -0.52 8.86
CA ASP A 85 30.56 -0.55 8.70
C ASP A 85 31.11 0.86 8.37
N LEU A 86 30.41 1.61 7.51
CA LEU A 86 30.76 3.00 7.20
C LEU A 86 30.65 3.91 8.44
N GLN A 87 29.59 3.76 9.24
CA GLN A 87 29.41 4.52 10.48
C GLN A 87 30.52 4.20 11.49
N LYS A 88 30.88 2.92 11.66
CA LYS A 88 32.00 2.49 12.53
C LYS A 88 33.32 3.12 12.08
N ILE A 89 33.60 3.13 10.77
CA ILE A 89 34.81 3.76 10.22
C ILE A 89 34.81 5.27 10.50
N GLU A 90 33.67 5.95 10.38
CA GLU A 90 33.56 7.38 10.64
C GLU A 90 33.75 7.71 12.14
N LEU A 91 33.15 6.94 13.04
CA LEU A 91 33.34 7.07 14.49
C LEU A 91 34.78 6.82 14.88
N ALA A 92 35.40 5.76 14.37
CA ALA A 92 36.82 5.47 14.59
C ALA A 92 37.69 6.65 14.14
N LYS A 93 37.43 7.24 12.96
CA LYS A 93 38.14 8.44 12.48
C LYS A 93 37.97 9.63 13.45
N LYS A 94 36.75 9.90 13.94
CA LYS A 94 36.49 10.98 14.92
C LYS A 94 37.24 10.74 16.24
N LEU A 95 37.21 9.51 16.77
CA LEU A 95 37.88 9.13 18.01
C LEU A 95 39.41 9.14 17.87
N THR A 96 39.97 8.78 16.70
CA THR A 96 41.41 8.94 16.47
C THR A 96 41.86 10.41 16.45
N LEU A 97 40.95 11.34 16.15
CA LEU A 97 41.21 12.79 16.17
C LEU A 97 40.98 13.42 17.56
N SER A 98 40.12 12.83 18.41
CA SER A 98 39.86 13.26 19.79
C SER A 98 40.40 12.22 20.79
N ASN A 99 41.50 12.51 21.49
CA ASN A 99 42.14 11.60 22.44
C ASN A 99 41.32 11.37 23.73
N SER A 100 40.17 10.69 23.62
CA SER A 100 39.26 10.29 24.70
C SER A 100 39.12 8.76 24.71
N GLN A 101 38.82 8.22 25.90
CA GLN A 101 39.06 6.84 26.33
C GLN A 101 38.26 5.76 25.56
N LYS A 102 38.70 4.51 25.79
CA LYS A 102 38.35 3.24 25.12
C LYS A 102 36.86 3.06 24.77
N PRO A 103 36.55 2.38 23.65
CA PRO A 103 35.19 1.99 23.32
C PRO A 103 34.67 0.97 24.35
N ASP A 104 33.44 1.16 24.81
CA ASP A 104 32.76 0.27 25.74
C ASP A 104 32.27 -0.99 24.99
N GLU A 105 32.58 -2.18 25.51
CA GLU A 105 32.21 -3.48 24.90
C GLU A 105 30.68 -3.71 24.84
N ASP A 106 29.92 -2.93 25.60
CA ASP A 106 28.46 -2.96 25.63
C ASP A 106 27.85 -2.41 24.32
N GLU A 107 28.48 -1.42 23.66
CA GLU A 107 27.98 -0.85 22.39
C GLU A 107 28.04 -1.85 21.22
N ASP A 108 29.06 -2.72 21.20
CA ASP A 108 29.21 -3.73 20.14
C ASP A 108 28.24 -4.91 20.33
N LYS A 109 27.79 -5.16 21.56
CA LYS A 109 26.84 -6.24 21.87
C LYS A 109 25.41 -5.82 21.54
N ASP A 110 25.01 -4.60 21.92
CA ASP A 110 23.72 -4.02 21.56
C ASP A 110 23.55 -3.95 20.04
N LEU A 111 24.64 -3.65 19.31
CA LEU A 111 24.63 -3.61 17.85
C LEU A 111 24.47 -4.98 17.19
N LEU A 112 24.96 -6.06 17.83
CA LEU A 112 24.85 -7.42 17.31
C LEU A 112 23.46 -8.03 17.59
N GLU A 113 22.86 -7.67 18.72
CA GLU A 113 21.53 -8.11 19.15
C GLU A 113 20.43 -7.44 18.31
N LEU A 114 20.63 -6.18 17.91
CA LEU A 114 19.75 -5.41 17.00
C LEU A 114 19.61 -6.02 15.58
N MET A 115 20.50 -6.94 15.19
CA MET A 115 20.57 -7.49 13.82
C MET A 115 19.77 -8.79 13.61
N GLY A 116 19.37 -9.49 14.67
CA GLY A 116 18.77 -10.83 14.57
C GLY A 116 17.26 -10.81 14.33
N ASP A 117 16.49 -10.60 15.39
CA ASP A 117 15.03 -10.69 15.35
C ASP A 117 14.35 -9.35 15.03
N ASP A 118 14.92 -8.23 15.48
CA ASP A 118 14.38 -6.88 15.25
C ASP A 118 14.39 -6.49 13.77
N PHE A 119 15.44 -6.86 13.04
CA PHE A 119 15.55 -6.54 11.62
C PHE A 119 14.49 -7.26 10.78
N LEU A 120 14.19 -8.52 11.10
CA LEU A 120 13.15 -9.26 10.40
C LEU A 120 11.75 -8.68 10.68
N LEU A 121 11.50 -8.25 11.92
CA LEU A 121 10.26 -7.57 12.30
C LEU A 121 10.10 -6.24 11.54
N GLN A 122 11.16 -5.42 11.49
CA GLN A 122 11.20 -4.18 10.74
C GLN A 122 10.91 -4.40 9.25
N PHE A 123 11.51 -5.44 8.65
CA PHE A 123 11.26 -5.78 7.25
C PHE A 123 9.80 -6.17 7.00
N GLN A 124 9.21 -7.01 7.87
CA GLN A 124 7.80 -7.37 7.77
C GLN A 124 6.89 -6.14 7.87
N LYS A 125 7.18 -5.23 8.80
CA LYS A 125 6.45 -3.98 8.96
C LYS A 125 6.56 -3.10 7.71
N GLN A 126 7.77 -2.86 7.22
CA GLN A 126 8.01 -2.06 6.02
C GLN A 126 7.27 -2.62 4.80
N ARG A 127 7.23 -3.95 4.65
CA ARG A 127 6.47 -4.60 3.57
C ARG A 127 4.97 -4.40 3.68
N MET A 128 4.43 -4.50 4.89
CA MET A 128 3.02 -4.29 5.14
C MET A 128 2.63 -2.82 4.94
N GLU A 129 3.51 -1.90 5.34
CA GLU A 129 3.33 -0.48 5.12
C GLU A 129 3.33 -0.17 3.63
N ALA A 130 4.26 -0.73 2.86
CA ALA A 130 4.29 -0.58 1.40
C ALA A 130 3.02 -1.12 0.72
N MET A 131 2.35 -2.12 1.31
CA MET A 131 1.08 -2.64 0.81
C MET A 131 -0.10 -1.72 1.13
N LEU A 132 -0.15 -1.16 2.35
CA LEU A 132 -1.22 -0.27 2.84
C LEU A 132 -1.10 1.16 2.31
N SER A 133 0.13 1.68 2.24
CA SER A 133 0.47 3.07 1.89
C SER A 133 0.46 3.35 0.39
N ARG A 134 0.17 2.35 -0.45
CA ARG A 134 0.10 2.53 -1.91
C ARG A 134 -0.76 3.76 -2.20
N PRO A 135 -0.17 4.85 -2.72
CA PRO A 135 -0.93 6.06 -2.98
C PRO A 135 -1.78 5.78 -4.20
N ILE A 136 -3.01 5.34 -3.96
CA ILE A 136 -4.01 5.41 -5.01
C ILE A 136 -4.47 6.87 -4.98
N ASP A 137 -4.10 7.63 -6.02
CA ASP A 137 -4.74 8.89 -6.33
C ASP A 137 -6.22 8.58 -6.61
N ARG A 138 -7.05 8.63 -5.56
CA ARG A 138 -8.47 8.28 -5.62
C ARG A 138 -9.27 9.56 -5.57
N PRO A 139 -10.23 9.74 -6.48
CA PRO A 139 -11.21 10.79 -6.31
C PRO A 139 -11.97 10.57 -5.00
N SER A 140 -12.25 11.66 -4.28
CA SER A 140 -13.08 11.66 -3.09
C SER A 140 -14.46 12.24 -3.39
N PHE A 141 -15.53 11.52 -3.06
CA PHE A 141 -16.91 11.93 -3.37
C PHE A 141 -17.63 12.54 -2.15
N GLY A 142 -17.52 11.89 -0.98
CA GLY A 142 -18.04 12.39 0.31
C GLY A 142 -19.57 12.57 0.40
N THR A 143 -20.32 12.26 -0.65
CA THR A 143 -21.75 12.53 -0.79
C THR A 143 -22.45 11.48 -1.64
N VAL A 144 -23.77 11.37 -1.49
CA VAL A 144 -24.60 10.44 -2.27
C VAL A 144 -25.13 11.13 -3.51
N ILE A 145 -24.80 10.60 -4.69
CA ILE A 145 -25.23 11.12 -5.99
C ILE A 145 -26.60 10.52 -6.35
N SER A 146 -27.57 11.37 -6.69
CA SER A 146 -28.89 10.91 -7.11
C SER A 146 -28.97 10.80 -8.63
N LEU A 147 -29.11 9.59 -9.14
CA LEU A 147 -29.24 9.29 -10.56
C LEU A 147 -30.71 9.37 -10.98
N LYS A 148 -31.00 10.10 -12.05
CA LYS A 148 -32.38 10.36 -12.52
C LYS A 148 -32.83 9.36 -13.58
N ASN A 149 -31.90 8.85 -14.38
CA ASN A 149 -32.17 8.05 -15.58
C ASN A 149 -31.16 6.90 -15.73
N GLY A 150 -31.49 5.89 -16.53
CA GLY A 150 -30.58 4.79 -16.87
C GLY A 150 -29.28 5.22 -17.57
N ASN A 151 -29.30 6.31 -18.33
CA ASN A 151 -28.07 6.83 -18.96
C ASN A 151 -27.08 7.36 -17.92
N GLU A 152 -27.55 8.13 -16.94
CA GLU A 152 -26.71 8.62 -15.83
C GLU A 152 -26.15 7.45 -15.00
N PHE A 153 -26.91 6.35 -14.89
CA PHE A 153 -26.45 5.13 -14.25
C PHE A 153 -25.28 4.48 -15.01
N LEU A 154 -25.39 4.34 -16.34
CA LEU A 154 -24.31 3.81 -17.17
C LEU A 154 -23.08 4.72 -17.14
N ASP A 155 -23.29 6.03 -17.31
CA ASP A 155 -22.21 7.03 -17.26
C ASP A 155 -21.49 7.01 -15.91
N ALA A 156 -22.22 6.79 -14.81
CA ALA A 156 -21.63 6.73 -13.48
C ALA A 156 -20.71 5.51 -13.28
N ILE A 157 -20.90 4.44 -14.05
CA ILE A 157 -20.15 3.18 -14.00
C ILE A 157 -19.01 3.18 -15.01
N ASP A 158 -19.30 3.51 -16.27
CA ASP A 158 -18.37 3.36 -17.39
C ASP A 158 -17.31 4.47 -17.42
N ASN A 159 -17.65 5.68 -16.99
CA ASN A 159 -16.75 6.85 -17.02
C ASN A 159 -16.03 7.09 -15.68
N GLU A 160 -15.87 6.06 -14.84
CA GLU A 160 -15.23 6.19 -13.53
C GLU A 160 -13.84 5.54 -13.51
N ASN A 161 -13.01 5.99 -12.58
CA ASN A 161 -11.68 5.41 -12.37
C ASN A 161 -11.78 3.94 -11.96
N LYS A 162 -10.96 3.08 -12.58
CA LYS A 162 -10.93 1.62 -12.33
C LYS A 162 -10.71 1.25 -10.86
N SER A 163 -9.98 2.08 -10.12
CA SER A 163 -9.70 1.87 -8.70
C SER A 163 -10.88 2.18 -7.76
N VAL A 164 -11.92 2.87 -8.25
CA VAL A 164 -13.06 3.30 -7.44
C VAL A 164 -14.11 2.19 -7.37
N THR A 165 -14.58 1.92 -6.15
CA THR A 165 -15.77 1.08 -5.94
C THR A 165 -17.00 1.97 -5.98
N ILE A 166 -18.02 1.54 -6.72
CA ILE A 166 -19.28 2.27 -6.89
C ILE A 166 -20.40 1.44 -6.26
N ILE A 167 -21.14 2.02 -5.33
CA ILE A 167 -22.28 1.38 -4.66
C ILE A 167 -23.53 2.13 -5.09
N ILE A 168 -24.47 1.41 -5.71
CA ILE A 168 -25.72 1.97 -6.22
C ILE A 168 -26.89 1.36 -5.44
N HIS A 169 -27.61 2.21 -4.73
CA HIS A 169 -28.84 1.85 -4.04
C HIS A 169 -30.05 2.06 -4.94
N ILE A 170 -30.69 0.97 -5.32
CA ILE A 170 -31.96 0.98 -6.04
C ILE A 170 -33.06 1.02 -4.98
N TYR A 171 -33.91 2.05 -5.04
CA TYR A 171 -34.86 2.34 -3.96
C TYR A 171 -36.28 2.66 -4.45
N GLU A 172 -37.24 2.50 -3.55
CA GLU A 172 -38.63 2.91 -3.73
C GLU A 172 -39.08 3.75 -2.53
N GLU A 173 -39.72 4.90 -2.79
CA GLU A 173 -40.07 5.88 -1.74
C GLU A 173 -41.13 5.39 -0.76
N ARG A 174 -41.96 4.43 -1.17
CA ARG A 174 -43.03 3.88 -0.32
C ARG A 174 -42.52 2.85 0.68
N ASN A 175 -41.36 2.24 0.44
CA ASN A 175 -40.80 1.19 1.28
C ASN A 175 -40.03 1.81 2.47
N SER A 176 -40.29 1.33 3.69
CA SER A 176 -39.63 1.80 4.91
C SER A 176 -38.14 1.46 4.95
N GLY A 177 -37.74 0.23 4.61
CA GLY A 177 -36.35 -0.21 4.56
C GLY A 177 -35.50 0.63 3.61
N CYS A 178 -36.08 1.06 2.48
CA CYS A 178 -35.43 1.99 1.55
C CYS A 178 -35.15 3.37 2.16
N LYS A 179 -36.05 3.88 3.01
CA LYS A 179 -35.86 5.16 3.70
C LYS A 179 -34.74 5.07 4.74
N THR A 180 -34.68 3.95 5.47
CA THR A 180 -33.60 3.67 6.42
C THR A 180 -32.27 3.55 5.68
N MET A 181 -32.20 2.71 4.64
CA MET A 181 -31.00 2.53 3.82
C MET A 181 -30.48 3.84 3.20
N ASN A 182 -31.38 4.72 2.74
CA ASN A 182 -30.99 6.04 2.24
C ASN A 182 -30.32 6.92 3.31
N LYS A 183 -30.71 6.81 4.58
CA LYS A 183 -30.04 7.51 5.69
C LYS A 183 -28.67 6.89 5.94
N CYS A 184 -28.59 5.56 6.02
CA CYS A 184 -27.35 4.83 6.26
C CYS A 184 -26.29 5.14 5.21
N ILE A 185 -26.64 5.04 3.93
CA ILE A 185 -25.75 5.38 2.81
C ILE A 185 -25.34 6.85 2.85
N GLY A 186 -26.23 7.74 3.31
CA GLY A 186 -25.92 9.15 3.54
C GLY A 186 -24.79 9.34 4.55
N SER A 187 -24.81 8.62 5.68
CA SER A 187 -23.75 8.63 6.68
C SER A 187 -22.47 7.96 6.15
N LEU A 188 -22.60 6.76 5.56
CA LEU A 188 -21.46 5.98 5.04
C LEU A 188 -20.70 6.73 3.94
N SER A 189 -21.39 7.52 3.10
CA SER A 189 -20.73 8.32 2.06
C SER A 189 -19.73 9.35 2.61
N LYS A 190 -19.92 9.80 3.86
CA LYS A 190 -19.00 10.72 4.54
C LYS A 190 -17.84 9.99 5.19
N GLN A 191 -18.09 8.79 5.72
CA GLN A 191 -17.08 7.94 6.36
C GLN A 191 -16.13 7.30 5.33
N TYR A 192 -16.64 7.00 4.13
CA TYR A 192 -15.88 6.38 3.05
C TYR A 192 -15.80 7.29 1.80
N PRO A 193 -15.03 8.40 1.82
CA PRO A 193 -14.95 9.32 0.69
C PRO A 193 -14.41 8.69 -0.59
N SER A 194 -13.60 7.63 -0.48
CA SER A 194 -13.00 6.93 -1.62
C SER A 194 -13.97 6.04 -2.41
N VAL A 195 -15.19 5.84 -1.89
CA VAL A 195 -16.24 5.04 -2.50
C VAL A 195 -17.32 5.96 -3.05
N LYS A 196 -17.78 5.68 -4.27
CA LYS A 196 -18.82 6.46 -4.93
C LYS A 196 -20.20 5.90 -4.58
N PHE A 197 -20.93 6.60 -3.73
CA PHE A 197 -22.30 6.22 -3.39
C PHE A 197 -23.31 6.90 -4.33
N CYS A 198 -24.16 6.08 -4.95
CA CYS A 198 -25.23 6.54 -5.82
C CYS A 198 -26.57 5.97 -5.36
N LYS A 199 -27.65 6.66 -5.70
CA LYS A 199 -29.02 6.16 -5.53
C LYS A 199 -29.84 6.39 -6.78
N ILE A 200 -30.73 5.45 -7.09
CA ILE A 200 -31.65 5.54 -8.23
C ILE A 200 -33.03 5.02 -7.84
N ASN A 201 -34.08 5.72 -8.27
CA ASN A 201 -35.44 5.22 -8.08
C ASN A 201 -35.67 3.99 -8.97
N VAL A 202 -36.33 2.96 -8.44
CA VAL A 202 -36.61 1.71 -9.16
C VAL A 202 -37.37 1.93 -10.49
N CYS A 203 -38.23 2.96 -10.57
CA CYS A 203 -38.94 3.32 -11.80
C CYS A 203 -37.98 3.94 -12.83
N SER A 204 -37.09 4.84 -12.39
CA SER A 204 -36.06 5.47 -13.22
C SER A 204 -35.01 4.47 -13.73
N ALA A 205 -34.76 3.41 -12.97
CA ALA A 205 -33.87 2.31 -13.35
C ALA A 205 -34.47 1.37 -14.40
N GLY A 206 -35.75 1.53 -14.77
CA GLY A 206 -36.42 0.67 -15.76
C GLY A 206 -36.71 -0.76 -15.26
N MET A 207 -36.81 -0.96 -13.95
CA MET A 207 -37.01 -2.28 -13.35
C MET A 207 -38.48 -2.72 -13.39
N SER A 208 -38.71 -4.04 -13.34
CA SER A 208 -40.06 -4.62 -13.38
C SER A 208 -40.90 -4.25 -12.14
N HIS A 209 -42.23 -4.27 -12.30
CA HIS A 209 -43.15 -4.01 -11.17
C HIS A 209 -42.96 -4.99 -10.01
N ARG A 210 -42.64 -6.25 -10.31
CA ARG A 210 -42.35 -7.27 -9.29
C ARG A 210 -41.09 -6.91 -8.49
N PHE A 211 -40.05 -6.43 -9.16
CA PHE A 211 -38.84 -5.97 -8.48
C PHE A 211 -39.11 -4.75 -7.60
N LYS A 212 -40.00 -3.83 -8.01
CA LYS A 212 -40.42 -2.69 -7.19
C LYS A 212 -41.12 -3.08 -5.89
N MET A 213 -41.89 -4.17 -5.88
CA MET A 213 -42.61 -4.63 -4.68
C MET A 213 -41.73 -5.51 -3.80
N ASP A 214 -41.07 -6.48 -4.41
CA ASP A 214 -40.41 -7.56 -3.68
C ASP A 214 -38.89 -7.49 -3.73
N GLY A 215 -38.27 -6.63 -4.53
CA GLY A 215 -36.81 -6.62 -4.75
C GLY A 215 -36.03 -5.54 -4.00
N VAL A 216 -36.72 -4.58 -3.39
CA VAL A 216 -36.15 -3.32 -2.86
C VAL A 216 -36.16 -3.35 -1.32
N PRO A 217 -35.16 -2.83 -0.59
CA PRO A 217 -33.92 -2.18 -1.06
C PRO A 217 -32.94 -3.15 -1.69
N ALA A 218 -32.33 -2.72 -2.81
CA ALA A 218 -31.26 -3.47 -3.47
C ALA A 218 -29.98 -2.63 -3.55
N LEU A 219 -28.84 -3.29 -3.35
CA LEU A 219 -27.50 -2.70 -3.47
C LEU A 219 -26.77 -3.40 -4.61
N LEU A 220 -26.32 -2.61 -5.57
CA LEU A 220 -25.53 -3.07 -6.70
C LEU A 220 -24.15 -2.43 -6.63
N VAL A 221 -23.12 -3.26 -6.71
CA VAL A 221 -21.75 -2.82 -6.49
C VAL A 221 -20.91 -3.10 -7.74
N TYR A 222 -20.23 -2.07 -8.21
CA TYR A 222 -19.36 -2.11 -9.38
C TYR A 222 -17.93 -1.75 -9.02
N LYS A 223 -16.99 -2.38 -9.73
CA LYS A 223 -15.56 -2.05 -9.72
C LYS A 223 -14.96 -2.44 -11.06
N GLU A 224 -14.15 -1.56 -11.65
CA GLU A 224 -13.55 -1.78 -12.98
C GLU A 224 -14.58 -2.09 -14.10
N GLY A 225 -15.77 -1.52 -14.02
CA GLY A 225 -16.87 -1.78 -14.97
C GLY A 225 -17.53 -3.17 -14.80
N SER A 226 -17.10 -3.97 -13.83
CA SER A 226 -17.67 -5.28 -13.53
C SER A 226 -18.53 -5.24 -12.28
N VAL A 227 -19.61 -6.03 -12.26
CA VAL A 227 -20.43 -6.21 -11.07
C VAL A 227 -19.67 -7.11 -10.09
N ILE A 228 -19.38 -6.59 -8.90
CA ILE A 228 -18.75 -7.34 -7.81
C ILE A 228 -19.75 -7.83 -6.76
N GLY A 229 -20.89 -7.16 -6.63
CA GLY A 229 -21.94 -7.53 -5.67
C GLY A 229 -23.31 -7.13 -6.17
N ASN A 230 -24.30 -7.99 -5.95
CA ASN A 230 -25.70 -7.75 -6.28
C ASN A 230 -26.58 -8.30 -5.15
N PHE A 231 -27.02 -7.41 -4.27
CA PHE A 231 -27.80 -7.73 -3.09
C PHE A 231 -29.22 -7.24 -3.30
N VAL A 232 -30.14 -8.18 -3.46
CA VAL A 232 -31.56 -7.91 -3.66
C VAL A 232 -32.26 -8.14 -2.33
N ARG A 233 -33.16 -7.23 -1.92
CA ARG A 233 -33.81 -7.25 -0.59
C ARG A 233 -32.81 -7.35 0.57
N VAL A 234 -31.94 -6.36 0.68
CA VAL A 234 -30.91 -6.34 1.75
C VAL A 234 -31.50 -6.46 3.16
N THR A 235 -32.77 -6.09 3.34
CA THR A 235 -33.54 -6.29 4.57
C THR A 235 -33.72 -7.75 4.99
N ASP A 236 -33.58 -8.73 4.08
CA ASP A 236 -33.68 -10.15 4.45
C ASP A 236 -32.50 -10.61 5.31
N GLU A 237 -31.35 -9.95 5.15
CA GLU A 237 -30.13 -10.24 5.90
C GLU A 237 -29.95 -9.30 7.10
N LEU A 238 -30.28 -8.01 6.93
CA LEU A 238 -30.14 -7.00 7.99
C LEU A 238 -31.32 -6.97 8.98
N GLY A 239 -32.49 -7.51 8.59
CA GLY A 239 -33.72 -7.39 9.35
C GLY A 239 -34.50 -6.10 9.07
N ASP A 240 -35.60 -5.92 9.82
CA ASP A 240 -36.54 -4.80 9.65
C ASP A 240 -36.03 -3.48 10.23
N GLU A 241 -35.18 -3.56 11.27
CA GLU A 241 -34.55 -2.41 11.92
C GLU A 241 -33.03 -2.59 11.86
N PHE A 242 -32.36 -1.71 11.11
CA PHE A 242 -30.92 -1.72 10.94
C PHE A 242 -30.37 -0.29 10.91
N TYR A 243 -29.09 -0.16 11.23
CA TYR A 243 -28.37 1.10 11.35
C TYR A 243 -27.15 1.14 10.42
N ASP A 244 -26.47 2.28 10.43
CA ASP A 244 -25.32 2.56 9.57
C ASP A 244 -24.21 1.51 9.77
N SER A 245 -23.97 1.09 11.02
CA SER A 245 -22.99 0.05 11.37
C SER A 245 -23.35 -1.33 10.86
N ASP A 246 -24.64 -1.67 10.78
CA ASP A 246 -25.05 -2.98 10.26
C ASP A 246 -24.81 -3.06 8.75
N VAL A 247 -25.11 -1.96 8.03
CA VAL A 247 -24.83 -1.84 6.59
C VAL A 247 -23.31 -1.81 6.34
N GLU A 248 -22.55 -1.14 7.19
CA GLU A 248 -21.09 -1.12 7.13
C GLU A 248 -20.51 -2.53 7.26
N ASN A 249 -20.86 -3.24 8.34
CA ASN A 249 -20.40 -4.60 8.60
C ASN A 249 -20.79 -5.54 7.46
N PHE A 250 -22.02 -5.44 6.97
CA PHE A 250 -22.48 -6.20 5.82
C PHE A 250 -21.60 -5.98 4.58
N LEU A 251 -21.24 -4.73 4.27
CA LEU A 251 -20.37 -4.43 3.13
C LEU A 251 -18.92 -4.88 3.35
N ILE A 252 -18.43 -4.85 4.59
CA ILE A 252 -17.09 -5.33 4.97
C ILE A 252 -17.03 -6.86 4.85
N GLU A 253 -18.00 -7.59 5.39
CA GLU A 253 -18.09 -9.06 5.34
C GLU A 253 -18.09 -9.58 3.91
N HIS A 254 -18.72 -8.84 2.99
CA HIS A 254 -18.75 -9.14 1.57
C HIS A 254 -17.52 -8.63 0.79
N GLY A 255 -16.54 -8.03 1.48
CA GLY A 255 -15.29 -7.53 0.88
C GLY A 255 -15.46 -6.34 -0.06
N ILE A 256 -16.55 -5.57 0.10
CA ILE A 256 -16.85 -4.37 -0.71
C ILE A 256 -16.14 -3.15 -0.12
N LEU A 257 -16.18 -3.03 1.20
CA LEU A 257 -15.47 -2.02 1.96
C LEU A 257 -14.25 -2.65 2.65
N ASN A 258 -13.23 -1.83 2.86
CA ASN A 258 -12.09 -2.21 3.69
C ASN A 258 -12.46 -1.93 5.15
N ASP A 259 -12.21 -2.88 6.03
CA ASP A 259 -12.36 -2.67 7.47
C ASP A 259 -11.26 -1.71 7.98
N PRO A 260 -11.62 -0.53 8.51
CA PRO A 260 -10.63 0.40 9.07
C PRO A 260 -9.96 -0.15 10.35
N TYR A 261 -10.57 -1.12 11.03
CA TYR A 261 -10.08 -1.71 12.27
C TYR A 261 -9.26 -2.99 12.06
N CYS A 262 -9.31 -3.58 10.86
CA CYS A 262 -8.52 -4.77 10.51
C CYS A 262 -7.06 -4.39 10.18
N VAL A 263 -6.38 -3.77 11.13
CA VAL A 263 -4.96 -3.45 11.06
C VAL A 263 -4.18 -4.61 11.67
N PRO A 264 -3.17 -5.19 10.98
CA PRO A 264 -2.42 -6.31 11.53
C PRO A 264 -1.64 -5.91 12.79
N MET A 265 -1.57 -6.81 13.79
CA MET A 265 -0.92 -6.52 15.09
C MET A 265 0.52 -6.00 14.99
N ILE A 266 1.28 -6.42 13.97
CA ILE A 266 2.67 -5.97 13.76
C ILE A 266 2.78 -4.45 13.50
N MET A 267 1.67 -3.80 13.15
CA MET A 267 1.55 -2.36 12.99
C MET A 267 1.07 -1.65 14.27
N GLN A 268 0.53 -2.37 15.24
CA GLN A 268 -0.06 -1.82 16.48
C GLN A 268 0.93 -1.76 17.65
N THR A 269 2.04 -2.50 17.58
CA THR A 269 3.00 -2.73 18.68
C THR A 269 3.85 -1.53 19.13
N GLU A 270 3.74 -0.35 18.52
CA GLU A 270 4.61 0.79 18.86
C GLU A 270 4.10 1.67 20.01
N GLU A 271 2.82 1.63 20.36
CA GLU A 271 2.27 2.55 21.37
C GLU A 271 2.51 2.10 22.83
N GLU A 272 2.88 0.85 23.09
CA GLU A 272 2.99 0.33 24.46
C GLU A 272 4.39 0.44 25.09
N ASN A 273 5.44 0.78 24.32
CA ASN A 273 6.82 0.72 24.81
C ASN A 273 7.43 2.07 25.25
N GLU A 274 6.68 3.18 25.17
CA GLU A 274 7.12 4.49 25.69
C GLU A 274 6.74 4.74 27.16
N GLY A 275 6.11 3.77 27.84
CA GLY A 275 5.46 3.98 29.14
C GLY A 275 6.16 3.44 30.40
N SER A 276 7.30 2.76 30.30
CA SER A 276 7.93 2.12 31.47
C SER A 276 9.37 2.58 31.73
N ASP A 277 9.55 3.88 31.96
CA ASP A 277 10.69 4.39 32.72
C ASP A 277 10.39 4.24 34.22
N TRP A 278 10.90 3.15 34.80
CA TRP A 278 10.86 2.88 36.24
C TRP A 278 11.75 3.91 36.97
N SER A 279 11.14 5.02 37.39
CA SER A 279 11.71 5.85 38.46
C SER A 279 11.70 5.05 39.78
N LEU A 280 12.85 4.50 40.16
CA LEU A 280 13.13 4.06 41.53
C LEU A 280 14.20 4.99 42.10
N GLU A 281 13.75 5.89 42.98
CA GLU A 281 14.58 6.57 43.99
C GLU A 281 15.10 5.60 45.05
#